data_AF-A0AAY4D5V6-F1
#
_entry.id   AF-A0AAY4D5V6-F1
#
_cell.length_a   1.000
_cell.length_b   1.000
_cell.length_c   1.000
_cell.angle_alpha   90.00
_cell.angle_beta   90.00
_cell.angle_gamma   90.00
#
_symmetry.space_group_name_H-M   'P 1'
#
loop_
_entity.id
_entity.type
_entity.pdbx_description
1 polymer ?
#
loop_
_entity_poly.entity_id
_entity_poly.type
_entity_poly.pdbx_seq_one_letter_code
_entity_poly.pdbx_strand_id
1 'polypeptide(L)'
;MAGQTWLDATLQRTSRLGLEVLARARTRSVDWTGTGGAGAREELKVQLHPENKSLDAAFGRVAELVGRASGECENVCQSVPEPHRQERRHMCRYHTGGAPPRSTRRGSAPARGLSEDRSEQDDYRVEVAPGTYSVTAGVPTAARQTQVVQVGPGESARLTFRF
;
A
#
# COMPACT_ATOMS: atom_id res chain seq x y z
N MET A 1 0.80 -42.48 -15.50
CA MET A 1 2.17 -42.17 -15.03
C MET A 1 2.54 -40.67 -15.06
N ALA A 2 1.91 -39.81 -15.88
CA ALA A 2 2.28 -38.38 -15.96
C ALA A 2 1.94 -37.51 -14.72
N GLY A 3 0.96 -37.92 -13.90
CA GLY A 3 0.55 -37.15 -12.71
C GLY A 3 1.51 -37.28 -11.52
N GLN A 4 2.18 -38.43 -11.37
CA GLN A 4 3.13 -38.68 -10.29
C GLN A 4 4.42 -37.87 -10.48
N THR A 5 4.93 -37.79 -11.72
CA THR A 5 6.14 -37.02 -12.03
C THR A 5 5.95 -35.51 -11.86
N TRP A 6 4.73 -34.99 -12.07
CA TRP A 6 4.40 -33.58 -11.83
C TRP A 6 4.37 -33.24 -10.34
N LEU A 7 3.79 -34.13 -9.51
CA LEU A 7 3.78 -33.98 -8.06
C LEU A 7 5.20 -33.99 -7.50
N ASP A 8 6.03 -34.93 -7.93
CA ASP A 8 7.43 -35.03 -7.51
C ASP A 8 8.24 -33.79 -7.92
N ALA A 9 8.09 -33.32 -9.16
CA ALA A 9 8.75 -32.11 -9.64
C ALA A 9 8.30 -30.84 -8.89
N THR A 10 7.06 -30.82 -8.40
CA THR A 10 6.54 -29.70 -7.61
C THR A 10 7.08 -29.76 -6.18
N LEU A 11 7.10 -30.95 -5.57
CA LEU A 11 7.66 -31.19 -4.23
C LEU A 11 9.15 -30.85 -4.16
N GLN A 12 9.92 -31.23 -5.19
CA GLN A 12 11.34 -30.90 -5.27
C GLN A 12 11.60 -29.39 -5.41
N ARG A 13 10.74 -28.69 -6.17
CA ARG A 13 10.86 -27.23 -6.32
C ARG A 13 10.54 -26.51 -5.02
N THR A 14 9.46 -26.90 -4.33
CA THR A 14 9.08 -26.28 -3.05
C THR A 14 10.09 -26.58 -1.95
N SER A 15 10.63 -27.80 -1.88
CA SER A 15 11.65 -28.15 -0.88
C SER A 15 12.94 -27.35 -1.07
N ARG A 16 13.42 -27.22 -2.31
CA ARG A 16 14.59 -26.39 -2.63
C ARG A 16 14.36 -24.92 -2.25
N LEU A 17 13.23 -24.35 -2.63
CA LEU A 17 12.89 -22.98 -2.29
C LEU A 17 12.81 -22.77 -0.76
N GLY A 18 12.22 -23.73 -0.04
CA GLY A 18 12.16 -23.71 1.42
C GLY A 18 13.55 -23.67 2.06
N LEU A 19 14.50 -24.45 1.55
CA LEU A 19 15.89 -24.45 2.02
C LEU A 19 16.61 -23.13 1.72
N GLU A 20 16.41 -22.56 0.52
CA GLU A 20 16.99 -21.26 0.15
C GLU A 20 16.46 -20.12 1.03
N VAL A 21 15.15 -20.13 1.33
CA VAL A 21 14.52 -19.17 2.24
C VAL A 21 15.06 -19.34 3.66
N LEU A 22 15.18 -20.57 4.15
CA LEU A 22 15.76 -20.84 5.47
C LEU A 22 17.21 -20.35 5.56
N ALA A 23 18.03 -20.61 4.55
CA ALA A 23 19.42 -20.13 4.50
C ALA A 23 19.47 -18.59 4.54
N ARG A 24 18.60 -17.92 3.78
CA ARG A 24 18.50 -16.45 3.77
C ARG A 24 17.96 -15.89 5.09
N ALA A 25 17.07 -16.60 5.76
CA ALA A 25 16.57 -16.20 7.08
C ALA A 25 17.66 -16.33 8.14
N ARG A 26 18.46 -17.42 8.10
CA ARG A 26 19.60 -17.62 8.99
C ARG A 26 20.68 -16.55 8.84
N THR A 27 20.95 -16.06 7.63
CA THR A 27 21.90 -14.94 7.45
C THR A 27 21.36 -13.59 7.91
N ARG A 28 20.05 -13.50 8.17
CA ARG A 28 19.37 -12.31 8.67
C ARG A 28 18.85 -12.51 10.09
N SER A 29 19.28 -13.57 10.79
CA SER A 29 18.88 -13.76 12.18
C SER A 29 19.43 -12.60 12.99
N VAL A 30 18.51 -11.74 13.44
CA VAL A 30 18.85 -10.62 14.32
C VAL A 30 18.80 -11.16 15.74
N ASP A 31 19.95 -11.13 16.41
CA ASP A 31 20.02 -11.41 17.84
C ASP A 31 19.44 -10.23 18.61
N TRP A 32 18.14 -10.32 18.90
CA TRP A 32 17.42 -9.33 19.70
C TRP A 32 17.95 -9.22 21.15
N THR A 33 18.75 -10.18 21.61
CA THR A 33 19.34 -10.22 22.95
C THR A 33 20.52 -9.27 23.12
N GLY A 34 21.03 -8.67 22.04
CA GLY A 34 22.15 -7.71 22.07
C GLY A 34 21.77 -6.25 22.35
N THR A 35 20.50 -5.90 22.52
CA THR A 35 20.07 -4.51 22.81
C THR A 35 20.22 -4.11 24.29
N GLY A 36 21.14 -4.75 25.01
CA GLY A 36 21.51 -4.41 26.37
C GLY A 36 22.95 -4.83 26.67
N GLY A 37 23.94 -4.02 26.28
CA GLY A 37 25.32 -4.27 26.71
C GLY A 37 26.40 -3.50 25.94
N ALA A 38 26.73 -2.31 26.46
CA ALA A 38 28.04 -1.65 26.45
C ALA A 38 28.93 -1.75 25.19
N GLY A 39 29.04 -0.63 24.44
CA GLY A 39 30.21 -0.38 23.59
C GLY A 39 29.95 0.53 22.40
N ALA A 40 30.28 1.81 22.55
CA ALA A 40 30.52 2.79 21.47
C ALA A 40 29.40 2.97 20.44
N ARG A 41 28.22 3.35 20.90
CA ARG A 41 27.30 4.15 20.07
C ARG A 41 27.76 5.59 20.23
N GLU A 42 28.33 6.19 19.18
CA GLU A 42 28.34 7.65 19.10
C GLU A 42 26.87 8.05 19.14
N GLU A 43 26.49 8.48 20.33
CA GLU A 43 25.14 8.77 20.74
C GLU A 43 24.73 10.01 19.97
N LEU A 44 24.18 9.81 18.76
CA LEU A 44 23.17 10.73 18.29
C LEU A 44 22.07 10.63 19.34
N LYS A 45 22.21 11.49 20.35
CA LYS A 45 21.31 11.66 21.47
C LYS A 45 20.02 12.19 20.87
N VAL A 46 19.26 11.29 20.26
CA VAL A 46 17.83 11.46 20.13
C VAL A 46 17.40 11.55 21.58
N GLN A 47 17.28 12.78 22.06
CA GLN A 47 16.68 13.09 23.32
C GLN A 47 15.27 12.51 23.22
N LEU A 48 15.11 11.26 23.66
CA LEU A 48 13.82 10.69 23.99
C LEU A 48 13.37 11.49 25.20
N HIS A 49 12.82 12.65 24.87
CA HIS A 49 12.27 13.60 25.80
C HIS A 49 11.21 12.83 26.61
N PRO A 50 11.27 12.89 27.95
CA PRO A 50 10.59 11.96 28.86
C PRO A 50 9.04 12.00 28.83
N GLU A 51 8.41 12.77 27.94
CA GLU A 51 6.96 12.85 27.77
C GLU A 51 6.33 11.84 26.81
N ASN A 52 7.07 10.90 26.22
CA ASN A 52 6.45 9.81 25.44
C ASN A 52 5.82 8.75 26.35
N LYS A 53 4.93 9.18 27.25
CA LYS A 53 4.12 8.33 28.12
C LYS A 53 2.97 7.66 27.37
N SER A 54 2.68 8.09 26.13
CA SER A 54 1.66 7.50 25.26
C SER A 54 2.23 7.06 23.92
N LEU A 55 1.67 5.98 23.37
CA LEU A 55 1.99 5.49 22.03
C LEU A 55 1.68 6.55 20.96
N ASP A 56 0.64 7.34 21.15
CA ASP A 56 0.29 8.44 20.24
C ASP A 56 1.39 9.50 20.15
N ALA A 57 2.06 9.84 21.26
CA ALA A 57 3.19 10.76 21.23
C ALA A 57 4.40 10.17 20.49
N ALA A 58 4.64 8.86 20.62
CA ALA A 58 5.69 8.17 19.90
C ALA A 58 5.40 8.12 18.39
N PHE A 59 4.17 7.75 17.99
CA PHE A 59 3.75 7.78 16.58
C PHE A 59 3.75 9.19 16.02
N GLY A 60 3.36 10.20 16.81
CA GLY A 60 3.45 11.62 16.44
C GLY A 60 4.87 12.03 16.06
N ARG A 61 5.87 11.64 16.86
CA ARG A 61 7.29 11.91 16.53
C ARG A 61 7.76 11.17 15.28
N VAL A 62 7.36 9.91 15.10
CA VAL A 62 7.72 9.16 13.89
C VAL A 62 7.11 9.83 12.67
N ALA A 63 5.84 10.25 12.74
CA ALA A 63 5.17 10.97 11.67
C ALA A 63 5.86 12.32 11.37
N GLU A 64 6.26 13.07 12.39
CA GLU A 64 7.02 14.31 12.26
C GLU A 64 8.37 14.08 11.55
N LEU A 65 9.13 13.07 11.98
CA LEU A 65 10.42 12.73 11.39
C LEU A 65 10.28 12.29 9.93
N VAL A 66 9.28 11.45 9.62
CA VAL A 66 8.99 11.03 8.25
C VAL A 66 8.57 12.23 7.40
N GLY A 67 7.71 13.10 7.93
CA GLY A 67 7.28 14.33 7.24
C GLY A 67 8.45 15.26 6.94
N ARG A 68 9.35 15.47 7.90
CA ARG A 68 10.58 16.25 7.72
C ARG A 68 11.49 15.64 6.66
N ALA A 69 11.74 14.33 6.72
CA ALA A 69 12.56 13.63 5.74
C ALA A 69 11.96 13.71 4.32
N SER A 70 10.64 13.62 4.19
CA SER A 70 9.94 13.80 2.91
C SER A 70 10.06 15.23 2.38
N GLY A 71 9.94 16.26 3.24
CA GLY A 71 10.12 17.66 2.83
C GLY A 71 11.56 17.99 2.43
N GLU A 72 12.55 17.44 3.14
CA GLU A 72 13.96 17.56 2.74
C GLU A 72 14.20 16.92 1.37
N CYS A 73 13.52 15.82 1.05
CA CYS A 73 13.63 15.20 -0.26
C CYS A 73 13.00 16.04 -1.38
N GLU A 74 11.85 16.65 -1.13
CA GLU A 74 11.19 17.55 -2.07
C GLU A 74 12.10 18.73 -2.45
N ASN A 75 12.75 19.35 -1.46
CA ASN A 75 13.69 20.44 -1.68
C ASN A 75 14.89 20.02 -2.55
N VAL A 76 15.47 18.84 -2.28
CA VAL A 76 16.58 18.31 -3.09
C VAL A 76 16.11 18.04 -4.52
N CYS A 77 14.94 17.42 -4.69
CA CYS A 77 14.39 17.09 -6.01
C CYS A 77 14.08 18.35 -6.85
N GLN A 78 13.65 19.44 -6.23
CA GLN A 78 13.41 20.71 -6.92
C GLN A 78 14.71 21.46 -7.29
N SER A 79 15.78 21.25 -6.51
CA SER A 79 17.06 21.96 -6.71
C SER A 79 17.97 21.32 -7.77
N VAL A 80 17.72 20.07 -8.18
CA VAL A 80 18.56 19.32 -9.12
C VAL A 80 17.96 19.36 -10.53
N PRO A 81 18.61 20.01 -11.51
CA PRO A 81 18.09 20.11 -12.88
C PRO A 81 18.13 18.78 -13.65
N GLU A 82 19.04 17.86 -13.30
CA GLU A 82 19.16 16.53 -13.93
C GLU A 82 19.31 15.44 -12.86
N PRO A 83 18.20 14.89 -12.34
CA PRO A 83 18.23 13.95 -11.25
C PRO A 83 18.83 12.61 -11.67
N HIS A 84 19.69 12.05 -10.81
CA HIS A 84 20.30 10.75 -11.04
C HIS A 84 19.23 9.65 -11.15
N ARG A 85 19.52 8.51 -11.80
CA ARG A 85 18.54 7.43 -12.04
C ARG A 85 17.82 6.96 -10.76
N GLN A 86 18.48 7.03 -9.61
CA GLN A 86 17.93 6.65 -8.31
C GLN A 86 16.98 7.73 -7.76
N GLU A 87 17.34 9.00 -7.88
CA GLU A 87 16.48 10.15 -7.54
C GLU A 87 15.25 10.18 -8.43
N ARG A 88 15.39 9.92 -9.74
CA ARG A 88 14.25 9.75 -10.66
C ARG A 88 13.27 8.67 -10.20
N ARG A 89 13.78 7.53 -9.72
CA ARG A 89 12.93 6.45 -9.18
C ARG A 89 12.26 6.85 -7.88
N HIS A 90 12.97 7.58 -7.03
CA HIS A 90 12.43 8.12 -5.78
C HIS A 90 11.29 9.12 -6.08
N MET A 91 11.54 10.14 -6.92
CA MET A 91 10.56 11.14 -7.35
C MET A 91 9.32 10.50 -7.97
N CYS A 92 9.49 9.57 -8.92
CA CYS A 92 8.39 8.82 -9.54
C CYS A 92 7.49 8.08 -8.55
N ARG A 93 8.05 7.69 -7.40
CA ARG A 93 7.35 6.87 -6.40
C ARG A 93 6.67 7.69 -5.31
N TYR A 94 7.25 8.85 -4.95
CA TYR A 94 6.84 9.60 -3.76
C TYR A 94 6.43 11.04 -4.03
N HIS A 95 6.82 11.65 -5.15
CA HIS A 95 6.57 13.07 -5.44
C HIS A 95 5.85 13.34 -6.76
N THR A 96 5.69 12.34 -7.64
CA THR A 96 4.92 12.52 -8.88
C THR A 96 3.44 12.62 -8.56
N GLY A 97 2.97 13.84 -8.32
CA GLY A 97 1.56 14.21 -8.32
C GLY A 97 1.00 14.04 -9.73
N GLY A 98 0.51 12.84 -10.05
CA GLY A 98 -0.16 12.54 -11.30
C GLY A 98 0.18 11.18 -11.88
N ALA A 99 -0.45 10.14 -11.31
CA ALA A 99 -0.55 8.77 -11.81
C ALA A 99 0.77 8.00 -12.06
N PRO A 100 0.83 6.70 -11.71
CA PRO A 100 1.98 5.87 -12.07
C PRO A 100 2.13 5.82 -13.60
N PRO A 101 3.37 5.75 -14.14
CA PRO A 101 3.56 5.53 -15.56
C PRO A 101 2.91 4.20 -15.93
N ARG A 102 1.79 4.28 -16.67
CA ARG A 102 1.17 3.13 -17.33
C ARG A 102 2.23 2.51 -18.23
N SER A 103 2.83 1.43 -17.74
CA SER A 103 3.53 0.46 -18.55
C SER A 103 2.64 0.10 -19.74
N THR A 104 3.07 0.50 -20.93
CA THR A 104 2.37 0.27 -22.17
C THR A 104 2.32 -1.23 -22.48
N ARG A 105 1.24 -1.90 -22.09
CA ARG A 105 0.70 -3.04 -22.84
C ARG A 105 -0.72 -2.69 -23.30
N ARG A 106 -0.75 -2.20 -24.54
CA ARG A 106 -1.78 -2.30 -25.59
C ARG A 106 -3.14 -2.87 -25.16
N GLY A 107 -4.17 -2.02 -25.22
CA GLY A 107 -5.58 -2.41 -25.16
C GLY A 107 -6.51 -1.25 -24.81
N SER A 108 -7.00 -0.55 -25.84
CA SER A 108 -8.27 0.22 -25.88
C SER A 108 -8.33 1.64 -25.26
N ALA A 109 -8.21 2.63 -26.17
CA ALA A 109 -8.99 3.87 -26.36
C ALA A 109 -9.18 4.90 -25.20
N PRO A 110 -9.33 6.21 -25.53
CA PRO A 110 -8.73 7.30 -24.77
C PRO A 110 -9.59 7.81 -23.61
N ALA A 111 -8.88 8.28 -22.59
CA ALA A 111 -9.39 9.20 -21.60
C ALA A 111 -9.86 10.48 -22.29
N ARG A 112 -11.15 10.81 -22.14
CA ARG A 112 -11.59 12.21 -22.25
C ARG A 112 -11.28 12.87 -20.92
N GLY A 113 -10.31 13.78 -20.95
CA GLY A 113 -10.13 14.76 -19.90
C GLY A 113 -11.16 15.87 -20.00
N LEU A 114 -11.23 16.60 -18.89
CA LEU A 114 -11.82 17.93 -18.67
C LEU A 114 -13.35 18.02 -18.62
N SER A 115 -13.86 18.06 -17.39
CA SER A 115 -14.74 19.14 -16.93
C SER A 115 -14.87 19.07 -15.40
N GLU A 116 -14.19 19.98 -14.70
CA GLU A 116 -14.71 20.55 -13.45
C GLU A 116 -16.07 21.17 -13.80
N ASP A 117 -17.13 20.43 -13.53
CA ASP A 117 -18.51 20.87 -13.25
C ASP A 117 -19.42 19.63 -13.43
N ARG A 118 -19.72 18.93 -12.34
CA ARG A 118 -20.85 17.99 -12.34
C ARG A 118 -21.47 17.89 -10.96
N SER A 119 -22.49 18.73 -10.80
CA SER A 119 -23.58 18.63 -9.85
C SER A 119 -23.90 17.19 -9.41
N GLU A 120 -24.05 17.02 -8.09
CA GLU A 120 -25.03 16.19 -7.39
C GLU A 120 -25.50 14.88 -8.07
N GLN A 121 -25.13 13.73 -7.48
CA GLN A 121 -25.47 12.32 -7.83
C GLN A 121 -24.56 11.64 -8.87
N ASP A 122 -23.43 11.11 -8.39
CA ASP A 122 -22.71 10.05 -9.09
C ASP A 122 -23.23 8.67 -8.66
N ASP A 123 -23.85 7.94 -9.59
CA ASP A 123 -24.18 6.52 -9.42
C ASP A 123 -22.89 5.68 -9.49
N TYR A 124 -22.64 4.80 -8.52
CA TYR A 124 -21.50 3.87 -8.51
C TYR A 124 -21.89 2.49 -9.05
N ARG A 125 -21.12 1.96 -10.00
CA ARG A 125 -21.29 0.59 -10.54
C ARG A 125 -20.18 -0.33 -10.04
N VAL A 126 -20.56 -1.45 -9.44
CA VAL A 126 -19.63 -2.47 -8.92
C VAL A 126 -19.97 -3.81 -9.55
N GLU A 127 -18.97 -4.50 -10.11
CA GLU A 127 -19.11 -5.85 -10.68
C GLU A 127 -18.64 -6.89 -9.67
N VAL A 128 -19.46 -7.91 -9.43
CA VAL A 128 -19.22 -8.96 -8.43
C VAL A 128 -19.52 -10.33 -9.02
N ALA A 129 -18.94 -11.37 -8.45
CA ALA A 129 -19.33 -12.75 -8.76
C ALA A 129 -20.78 -13.02 -8.29
N PRO A 130 -21.45 -14.07 -8.78
CA PRO A 130 -22.76 -14.43 -8.26
C PRO A 130 -22.69 -14.79 -6.77
N GLY A 131 -23.58 -14.23 -5.96
CA GLY A 131 -23.52 -14.41 -4.51
C GLY A 131 -24.46 -13.50 -3.72
N THR A 132 -24.41 -13.63 -2.38
CA THR A 132 -25.13 -12.75 -1.44
C THR A 132 -24.17 -11.72 -0.89
N TYR A 133 -24.51 -10.44 -1.01
CA TYR A 133 -23.67 -9.32 -0.62
C TYR A 133 -24.37 -8.43 0.39
N SER A 134 -23.60 -7.86 1.33
CA SER A 134 -24.06 -6.76 2.18
C SER A 134 -23.39 -5.47 1.72
N VAL A 135 -24.20 -4.51 1.27
CA VAL A 135 -23.73 -3.21 0.79
C VAL A 135 -24.07 -2.18 1.85
N THR A 136 -23.02 -1.53 2.39
CA THR A 136 -23.17 -0.47 3.39
C THR A 136 -22.72 0.84 2.78
N ALA A 137 -23.60 1.85 2.81
CA ALA A 137 -23.26 3.21 2.42
C ALA A 137 -23.45 4.13 3.63
N GLY A 138 -22.65 5.19 3.69
CA GLY A 138 -22.69 6.16 4.77
C GLY A 138 -21.98 7.45 4.40
N VAL A 139 -22.53 8.57 4.86
CA VAL A 139 -21.89 9.88 4.82
C VAL A 139 -21.43 10.26 6.23
N PRO A 140 -20.35 11.05 6.40
CA PRO A 140 -19.80 11.36 7.73
C PRO A 140 -20.80 11.99 8.72
N THR A 141 -21.85 12.62 8.20
CA THR A 141 -22.85 13.37 8.95
C THR A 141 -24.15 12.60 9.25
N ALA A 142 -24.35 11.40 8.69
CA ALA A 142 -25.59 10.64 8.81
C ALA A 142 -25.35 9.18 9.22
N ALA A 143 -26.42 8.51 9.66
CA ALA A 143 -26.38 7.10 10.02
C ALA A 143 -26.08 6.23 8.78
N ARG A 144 -25.25 5.21 8.95
CA ARG A 144 -24.95 4.24 7.88
C ARG A 144 -26.19 3.41 7.56
N GLN A 145 -26.43 3.17 6.28
CA GLN A 145 -27.50 2.31 5.79
C GLN A 145 -26.89 1.06 5.14
N THR A 146 -27.35 -0.13 5.55
CA THR A 146 -26.90 -1.42 5.02
C THR A 146 -28.06 -2.14 4.32
N GLN A 147 -27.83 -2.66 3.12
CA GLN A 147 -28.78 -3.48 2.37
C GLN A 147 -28.13 -4.80 1.97
N VAL A 148 -28.88 -5.90 2.09
CA VAL A 148 -28.43 -7.25 1.67
C VAL A 148 -29.09 -7.60 0.34
N VAL A 149 -28.30 -8.05 -0.61
CA VAL A 149 -28.73 -8.27 -2.00
C VAL A 149 -28.15 -9.58 -2.51
N GLN A 150 -28.97 -10.36 -3.22
CA GLN A 150 -28.49 -11.49 -3.99
C GLN A 150 -28.30 -11.09 -5.45
N VAL A 151 -27.18 -11.49 -6.05
CA VAL A 151 -26.84 -11.19 -7.44
C VAL A 151 -26.60 -12.52 -8.16
N GLY A 152 -27.44 -12.83 -9.15
CA GLY A 152 -27.26 -13.96 -10.05
C GLY A 152 -26.28 -13.69 -11.21
N PRO A 153 -25.92 -14.72 -12.00
CA PRO A 153 -25.07 -14.56 -13.18
C PRO A 153 -25.70 -13.63 -14.22
N GLY A 154 -25.01 -12.56 -14.59
CA GLY A 154 -25.49 -11.56 -15.57
C GLY A 154 -26.59 -10.62 -15.03
N GLU A 155 -26.95 -10.75 -13.76
CA GLU A 155 -27.93 -9.90 -13.10
C GLU A 155 -27.29 -8.58 -12.62
N SER A 156 -28.10 -7.54 -12.49
CA SER A 156 -27.67 -6.26 -11.92
C SER A 156 -28.75 -5.74 -10.98
N ALA A 157 -28.34 -5.35 -9.77
CA ALA A 157 -29.22 -4.75 -8.77
C ALA A 157 -28.88 -3.27 -8.59
N ARG A 158 -29.89 -2.40 -8.72
CA ARG A 158 -29.75 -0.96 -8.43
C ARG A 158 -30.09 -0.71 -6.98
N LEU A 159 -29.15 -0.16 -6.23
CA LEU A 159 -29.34 0.18 -4.82
C LEU A 159 -29.40 1.69 -4.66
N THR A 160 -30.36 2.14 -3.86
CA THR A 160 -30.53 3.56 -3.52
C THR A 160 -30.48 3.69 -2.01
N PHE A 161 -29.56 4.51 -1.53
CA PHE A 161 -29.37 4.81 -0.12
C PHE A 161 -29.85 6.23 0.15
N ARG A 162 -30.60 6.41 1.23
CA ARG A 162 -31.13 7.72 1.65
C ARG A 162 -30.41 8.11 2.93
N PHE A 163 -29.73 9.25 2.90
CA PHE A 163 -29.00 9.84 4.02
C PHE A 163 -29.65 11.15 4.43
#